data_AF-A0A519BJV2-F1
#
_entry.id   AF-A0A519BJV2-F1
#
_cell.length_a   1.000
_cell.length_b   1.000
_cell.length_c   1.000
_cell.angle_alpha   90.00
_cell.angle_beta   90.00
_cell.angle_gamma   90.00
#
_symmetry.space_group_name_H-M   'P 1'
#
loop_
_entity.id
_entity.type
_entity.pdbx_description
1 polymer ?
#
loop_
_entity_poly.entity_id
_entity_poly.type
_entity_poly.pdbx_seq_one_letter_code
_entity_poly.pdbx_strand_id
1 'polypeptide(L)'
;MSENIRLRGKYYYYDMMIDGIRYKGTTKTTDINLAEKIASTIKSDILRQKHDLPIVVKYNDKIFSEVWEEYMNSLTNSVCVNPV
;
A
#
# COMPACT_ATOMS: atom_id res chain seq x y z
N MET A 1 -11.79 5.32 12.41
CA MET A 1 -11.06 4.44 13.35
C MET A 1 -9.68 5.05 13.52
N SER A 2 -9.33 5.54 14.71
CA SER A 2 -8.02 6.17 14.92
C SER A 2 -6.94 5.10 14.86
N GLU A 3 -5.90 5.37 14.07
CA GLU A 3 -4.72 4.53 14.02
C GLU A 3 -4.05 4.57 15.40
N ASN A 4 -3.64 3.42 15.94
CA ASN A 4 -2.99 3.36 17.25
C ASN A 4 -1.55 3.86 17.12
N ILE A 5 -1.39 5.18 17.09
CA ILE A 5 -0.09 5.84 17.05
C ILE A 5 0.33 6.19 18.48
N ARG A 6 1.51 5.70 18.88
CA ARG A 6 2.07 5.90 20.22
C ARG A 6 3.44 6.56 20.11
N LEU A 7 3.62 7.70 20.77
CA LEU A 7 4.94 8.31 20.90
C LEU A 7 5.78 7.54 21.92
N ARG A 8 6.99 7.13 21.55
CA ARG A 8 7.95 6.53 22.48
C ARG A 8 9.32 7.20 22.27
N GLY A 9 9.63 8.15 23.15
CA GLY A 9 10.84 8.97 23.04
C GLY A 9 10.78 9.91 21.83
N LYS A 10 11.65 9.70 20.84
CA LYS A 10 11.75 10.52 19.61
C LYS A 10 11.08 9.90 18.39
N TYR A 11 10.39 8.77 18.55
CA TYR A 11 9.79 8.01 17.46
C TYR A 11 8.30 7.78 17.71
N TYR A 12 7.50 7.96 16.67
CA TYR A 12 6.11 7.53 16.65
C TYR A 12 6.04 6.09 16.19
N TYR A 13 5.41 5.25 16.99
CA TYR A 13 5.14 3.84 16.68
C TYR A 13 3.72 3.73 16.16
N TYR A 14 3.55 3.09 15.02
CA TYR A 14 2.24 2.74 14.50
C TYR A 14 2.05 1.23 14.58
N ASP A 15 0.84 0.83 14.98
CA ASP A 15 0.38 -0.55 15.01
C ASP A 15 -0.96 -0.62 14.29
N MET A 16 -0.98 -1.31 13.16
CA MET A 16 -2.14 -1.42 12.30
C MET A 16 -2.42 -2.86 11.92
N MET A 17 -3.69 -3.21 11.90
CA MET A 17 -4.19 -4.51 11.43
C MET A 17 -4.75 -4.31 10.02
N ILE A 18 -4.24 -5.06 9.06
CA ILE A 18 -4.71 -5.07 7.68
C ILE A 18 -4.99 -6.54 7.34
N ASP A 19 -6.25 -6.87 7.08
CA ASP A 19 -6.72 -8.23 6.73
C ASP A 19 -6.21 -9.34 7.66
N GLY A 20 -6.25 -9.10 8.97
CA GLY A 20 -5.81 -10.07 9.99
C GLY A 20 -4.30 -10.16 10.18
N ILE A 21 -3.50 -9.46 9.35
CA ILE A 21 -2.05 -9.35 9.51
C ILE A 21 -1.74 -8.06 10.28
N ARG A 22 -0.90 -8.18 11.31
CA ARG A 22 -0.47 -7.06 12.14
C ARG A 22 0.82 -6.46 11.62
N TYR A 23 0.79 -5.20 11.23
CA TYR A 23 1.93 -4.43 10.77
C TYR A 23 2.35 -3.44 11.85
N LYS A 24 3.64 -3.46 12.18
CA LYS A 24 4.25 -2.57 13.17
C LYS A 24 5.42 -1.85 12.53
N GLY A 25 5.55 -0.57 12.83
CA GLY A 25 6.70 0.19 12.39
C GLY A 25 6.85 1.49 13.16
N THR A 26 7.89 2.24 12.77
CA THR A 26 8.27 3.49 13.42
C THR A 26 8.49 4.59 12.41
N THR A 27 8.04 5.78 12.73
CA THR A 27 8.32 7.02 12.00
C THR A 27 9.08 7.98 12.88
N LYS A 28 10.22 8.47 12.37
CA LYS A 28 10.99 9.54 13.01
C LYS A 28 10.39 10.87 12.56
N THR A 29 9.54 11.44 13.40
CA THR A 29 8.85 12.70 13.11
C THR A 29 8.53 13.38 14.42
N THR A 30 8.48 14.72 14.41
CA THR A 30 8.13 15.54 15.58
C THR A 30 6.64 15.90 15.63
N ASP A 31 5.96 15.90 14.48
CA ASP A 31 4.55 16.25 14.34
C ASP A 31 3.64 15.00 14.29
N ILE A 32 2.68 14.92 15.20
CA ILE A 32 1.72 13.81 15.28
C ILE A 32 0.84 13.71 14.01
N ASN A 33 0.45 14.84 13.42
CA ASN A 33 -0.38 14.85 12.21
C ASN A 33 0.38 14.27 11.01
N LEU A 34 1.69 14.54 10.95
CA LEU A 34 2.56 13.97 9.93
C LEU A 34 2.75 12.46 10.15
N ALA A 35 2.90 12.03 11.40
CA ALA A 35 3.00 10.62 11.74
C ALA A 35 1.73 9.83 11.35
N GLU A 36 0.55 10.39 11.60
CA GLU A 36 -0.75 9.85 11.13
C GLU A 36 -0.82 9.76 9.61
N LYS A 37 -0.45 10.83 8.89
CA LYS A 37 -0.42 10.80 7.43
C LYS A 37 0.51 9.72 6.88
N ILE A 38 1.69 9.53 7.49
CA ILE A 38 2.63 8.49 7.05
C ILE A 38 2.04 7.10 7.31
N ALA A 39 1.45 6.85 8.48
CA ALA A 39 0.82 5.57 8.78
C ALA A 39 -0.34 5.25 7.81
N SER A 40 -1.22 6.22 7.55
CA SER A 40 -2.30 6.10 6.56
C SER A 40 -1.78 5.87 5.14
N THR A 41 -0.66 6.49 4.77
CA THR A 41 -0.04 6.29 3.44
C THR A 41 0.52 4.88 3.31
N ILE A 42 1.25 4.40 4.32
CA ILE A 42 1.79 3.03 4.36
C ILE A 42 0.65 2.00 4.29
N LYS A 43 -0.44 2.23 5.04
CA LYS A 43 -1.63 1.37 4.97
C LYS A 43 -2.20 1.30 3.56
N SER A 44 -2.32 2.45 2.90
CA SER A 44 -2.85 2.55 1.54
C SER A 44 -1.93 1.83 0.53
N ASP A 45 -0.61 1.95 0.69
CA ASP A 45 0.36 1.28 -0.17
C ASP A 45 0.38 -0.24 0.04
N ILE A 46 0.21 -0.73 1.27
CA ILE A 46 0.07 -2.17 1.54
C ILE A 46 -1.21 -2.72 0.89
N LEU A 47 -2.33 -2.01 1.01
CA LEU A 47 -3.58 -2.40 0.34
C LEU A 47 -3.42 -2.39 -1.18
N ARG A 48 -2.73 -1.39 -1.73
CA ARG A 48 -2.44 -1.33 -3.17
C ARG A 48 -1.59 -2.51 -3.64
N GLN A 49 -0.51 -2.83 -2.92
CA GLN A 49 0.31 -4.02 -3.20
C GLN A 49 -0.52 -5.30 -3.21
N LYS A 50 -1.44 -5.44 -2.26
CA LYS A 50 -2.26 -6.65 -2.13
C LYS A 50 -3.29 -6.80 -3.25
N HIS A 51 -3.85 -5.68 -3.71
CA HIS A 51 -4.84 -5.66 -4.79
C HIS A 51 -4.23 -5.48 -6.19
N ASP A 52 -2.90 -5.62 -6.30
CA ASP A 52 -2.14 -5.39 -7.54
C ASP A 52 -2.43 -4.02 -8.19
N LEU A 53 -2.79 -3.05 -7.35
CA LEU A 53 -3.03 -1.67 -7.76
C LEU A 53 -1.72 -0.93 -7.88
N PRO A 54 -1.62 0.02 -8.82
CA PRO A 54 -0.37 0.73 -9.04
C PRO A 54 0.08 1.51 -7.80
N ILE A 55 1.23 1.13 -7.25
CA ILE A 55 1.84 1.76 -6.08
C ILE A 55 2.70 2.92 -6.58
N VAL A 56 2.48 4.13 -6.08
CA VAL A 56 3.10 5.36 -6.61
C VAL A 56 4.63 5.25 -6.77
N VAL A 57 5.32 4.49 -5.91
CA VAL A 57 6.77 4.32 -5.96
C VAL A 57 7.26 3.37 -7.07
N LYS A 58 6.43 2.40 -7.50
CA LYS A 58 6.82 1.37 -8.48
C LYS A 58 6.58 1.78 -9.95
N TYR A 59 5.86 2.89 -10.15
CA TYR A 59 5.48 3.40 -11.47
C TYR A 59 6.10 4.78 -11.79
N ASN A 60 7.09 5.23 -11.02
CA ASN A 60 7.83 6.44 -11.37
C ASN A 60 8.46 6.37 -12.77
N ASP A 61 8.73 5.16 -13.27
CA ASP A 61 9.35 4.94 -14.58
C ASP A 61 8.37 4.41 -15.65
N LYS A 62 7.09 4.19 -15.31
CA LYS A 62 6.08 3.63 -16.24
C LYS A 62 4.93 4.62 -16.45
N ILE A 63 4.64 4.94 -17.70
CA ILE A 63 3.53 5.83 -18.06
C ILE A 63 2.22 5.08 -17.86
N PHE A 64 1.17 5.76 -17.37
CA PHE A 64 -0.16 5.16 -17.14
C PHE A 64 -0.65 4.29 -18.32
N SER A 65 -0.36 4.69 -19.55
CA SER A 65 -0.70 3.94 -20.77
C SER A 65 -0.11 2.54 -20.80
N GLU A 66 1.16 2.38 -20.40
CA GLU A 66 1.87 1.08 -20.41
C GLU A 66 1.29 0.13 -19.36
N VAL A 67 0.96 0.68 -18.19
CA VAL A 67 0.34 -0.08 -17.08
C VAL A 67 -1.06 -0.54 -17.45
N TRP A 68 -1.82 0.33 -18.11
CA TRP A 68 -3.17 0.02 -18.57
C TRP A 68 -3.17 -1.09 -19.63
N GLU A 69 -2.19 -1.05 -20.54
CA GLU A 69 -2.03 -2.08 -21.56
C GLU A 69 -1.61 -3.44 -20.97
N GLU A 70 -0.68 -3.45 -20.00
CA GLU A 70 -0.34 -4.66 -19.23
C GLU A 70 -1.57 -5.26 -18.53
N TYR A 71 -2.41 -4.43 -17.92
CA TYR A 71 -3.64 -4.87 -17.27
C TYR A 71 -4.64 -5.48 -18.27
N MET A 72 -4.92 -4.78 -19.38
CA MET A 72 -5.83 -5.28 -20.41
C MET A 72 -5.35 -6.62 -21.00
N ASN A 73 -4.04 -6.77 -21.20
CA ASN A 73 -3.46 -8.02 -21.70
C ASN A 73 -3.57 -9.18 -20.70
N SER A 74 -3.46 -8.91 -19.39
CA SER A 74 -3.64 -9.93 -18.35
C SER A 74 -5.07 -10.46 -18.27
N LEU A 75 -6.07 -9.61 -18.54
CA LEU A 75 -7.47 -10.02 -18.59
C LEU A 75 -7.74 -10.96 -19.77
N THR A 76 -7.18 -10.68 -20.94
CA THR A 76 -7.36 -11.50 -22.14
C THR A 76 -6.79 -12.91 -21.98
N ASN A 77 -5.66 -13.06 -21.28
CA ASN A 77 -5.04 -14.36 -21.02
C ASN A 77 -5.79 -15.21 -19.98
N SER A 78 -6.63 -14.60 -19.13
CA SER A 78 -7.43 -15.33 -18.12
C SER A 78 -8.68 -16.02 -18.70
N VAL A 79 -9.10 -15.65 -19.92
CA VAL A 79 -10.36 -16.12 -20.52
C VAL A 79 -10.17 -17.42 -21.34
N CYS A 80 -8.94 -17.87 -21.56
CA CYS A 80 -8.63 -18.97 -22.49
C CYS A 80 -8.03 -20.22 -21.83
N VAL A 81 -8.47 -20.60 -20.63
CA VAL A 81 -8.21 -21.94 -20.09
C VAL A 81 -9.53 -22.65 -19.80
N ASN A 82 -10.17 -23.15 -20.86
CA ASN A 82 -11.09 -24.28 -20.76
C ASN A 82 -10.34 -25.51 -21.29
N PRO A 83 -9.99 -26.50 -20.45
CA PRO A 83 -9.52 -27.78 -20.94
C PRO A 83 -10.72 -28.59 -21.46
N VAL A 84 -10.61 -29.08 -22.70
CA VAL A 84 -11.38 -30.24 -23.19
C VAL A 84 -10.64 -31.50 -22.80
#